data_AF-A0A1R4HSJ6-F1
#
_entry.id   AF-A0A1R4HSJ6-F1
#
_cell.length_a   1.000
_cell.length_b   1.000
_cell.length_c   1.000
_cell.angle_alpha   90.00
_cell.angle_beta   90.00
_cell.angle_gamma   90.00
#
_symmetry.space_group_name_H-M   'P 1'
#
loop_
_entity.id
_entity.type
_entity.pdbx_description
1 polymer ?
#
loop_
_entity_poly.entity_id
_entity_poly.type
_entity_poly.pdbx_seq_one_letter_code
_entity_poly.pdbx_strand_id
1 'polypeptide(L)'
;MVEGETNLPDQAQVQVIVEREVSRVRWRARARVSDGGFVAGPFGSGSGLPDGGYIVHVQLSEASVQPQTVQAVIGNRGENLAGELVSQSRHGLGQVATYSRRFLVGEEPRRTRDQVEVH
;
A
#
# COMPACT_ATOMS: atom_id res chain seq x y z
N MET A 1 -1.62 -8.01 -6.81
CA MET A 1 -1.42 -6.56 -7.04
C MET A 1 -2.10 -5.82 -5.90
N VAL A 2 -1.73 -4.57 -5.63
CA VAL A 2 -2.46 -3.68 -4.71
C VAL A 2 -2.87 -2.45 -5.50
N GLU A 3 -4.14 -2.11 -5.41
CA GLU A 3 -4.74 -0.93 -6.03
C GLU A 3 -5.34 -0.07 -4.92
N GLY A 4 -5.28 1.25 -5.08
CA GLY A 4 -5.82 2.17 -4.09
C GLY A 4 -6.16 3.51 -4.68
N GLU A 5 -7.18 4.14 -4.12
CA GLU A 5 -7.57 5.52 -4.39
C GLU A 5 -6.87 6.46 -3.39
N THR A 6 -6.57 7.67 -3.83
CA THR A 6 -5.87 8.67 -3.05
C THR A 6 -6.17 10.08 -3.54
N ASN A 7 -6.13 11.03 -2.63
CA ASN A 7 -6.20 12.47 -2.94
C ASN A 7 -4.81 13.10 -3.11
N LEU A 8 -3.74 12.29 -3.14
CA LEU A 8 -2.40 12.77 -3.44
C LEU A 8 -2.33 13.30 -4.88
N PRO A 9 -1.48 14.32 -5.14
CA PRO A 9 -1.36 14.88 -6.48
C PRO A 9 -0.80 13.85 -7.46
N ASP A 10 -1.17 14.02 -8.74
CA ASP A 10 -0.61 13.21 -9.82
C ASP A 10 0.93 13.27 -9.83
N GLN A 11 1.51 12.15 -10.25
CA GLN A 11 2.95 11.89 -10.20
C GLN A 11 3.53 11.69 -8.79
N ALA A 12 2.73 11.81 -7.71
CA ALA A 12 3.20 11.48 -6.37
C ALA A 12 3.70 10.03 -6.32
N GLN A 13 4.87 9.84 -5.73
CA GLN A 13 5.48 8.54 -5.57
C GLN A 13 5.10 7.96 -4.21
N VAL A 14 4.49 6.79 -4.22
CA VAL A 14 4.12 6.04 -3.02
C VAL A 14 4.91 4.74 -2.94
N GLN A 15 5.25 4.33 -1.72
CA GLN A 15 5.79 3.01 -1.43
C GLN A 15 4.69 2.16 -0.81
N VAL A 16 4.44 1.00 -1.42
CA VAL A 16 3.49 0.01 -0.93
C VAL A 16 4.28 -1.18 -0.39
N ILE A 17 4.00 -1.54 0.85
CA ILE A 17 4.64 -2.62 1.58
C ILE A 17 3.56 -3.63 1.97
N VAL A 18 3.70 -4.86 1.51
CA VAL A 18 2.83 -5.98 1.93
C VAL A 18 3.63 -6.82 2.91
N GLU A 19 3.20 -6.88 4.17
CA GLU A 19 3.80 -7.71 5.21
C GLU A 19 2.89 -8.89 5.52
N ARG A 20 3.41 -10.12 5.46
CA ARG A 20 2.70 -11.31 5.96
C ARG A 20 2.83 -11.38 7.48
N GLU A 21 1.71 -11.46 8.20
CA GLU A 21 1.71 -11.35 9.67
C GLU A 21 2.46 -12.50 10.37
N VAL A 22 2.27 -13.73 9.88
CA VAL A 22 2.86 -14.94 10.48
C VAL A 22 4.38 -15.01 10.28
N SER A 23 4.84 -14.78 9.06
CA SER A 23 6.26 -14.96 8.72
C SER A 23 7.07 -13.66 8.73
N ARG A 24 6.40 -12.50 8.87
CA ARG A 24 6.99 -11.16 8.75
C ARG A 24 7.69 -10.87 7.43
N VAL A 25 7.46 -11.72 6.41
CA VAL A 25 8.00 -11.50 5.07
C VAL A 25 7.37 -10.24 4.49
N ARG A 26 8.21 -9.37 3.91
CA ARG A 26 7.81 -8.09 3.33
C ARG A 26 8.12 -8.05 1.85
N TRP A 27 7.12 -7.70 1.07
CA TRP A 27 7.29 -7.30 -0.33
C TRP A 27 7.06 -5.81 -0.45
N ARG A 28 7.85 -5.15 -1.31
CA ARG A 28 7.83 -3.69 -1.48
C ARG A 28 7.77 -3.36 -2.96
N ALA A 29 6.90 -2.44 -3.32
CA ALA A 29 6.85 -1.87 -4.67
C ALA A 29 6.65 -0.37 -4.58
N ARG A 30 7.23 0.36 -5.52
CA ARG A 30 6.94 1.78 -5.73
C ARG A 30 5.86 1.90 -6.77
N ALA A 31 4.93 2.82 -6.55
CA ALA A 31 3.90 3.17 -7.50
C ALA A 31 3.84 4.69 -7.64
N ARG A 32 3.26 5.12 -8.76
CA ARG A 32 3.03 6.53 -9.04
C ARG A 32 1.53 6.76 -9.06
N VAL A 33 1.11 7.87 -8.44
CA VAL A 33 -0.28 8.31 -8.48
C VAL A 33 -0.58 8.87 -9.86
N SER A 34 -1.72 8.46 -10.40
CA SER A 34 -2.28 8.96 -11.65
C SER A 34 -3.79 8.91 -11.53
N ASP A 35 -4.46 10.02 -11.85
CA ASP A 35 -5.92 10.14 -11.87
C ASP A 35 -6.56 9.72 -10.52
N GLY A 36 -5.96 10.18 -9.42
CA GLY A 36 -6.45 9.90 -8.07
C GLY A 36 -6.26 8.44 -7.60
N GLY A 37 -5.50 7.62 -8.33
CA GLY A 37 -5.25 6.22 -7.97
C GLY A 37 -3.79 5.80 -8.13
N PHE A 38 -3.45 4.63 -7.60
CA PHE A 38 -2.16 3.99 -7.85
C PHE A 38 -2.30 2.47 -7.92
N VAL A 39 -1.36 1.85 -8.63
CA VAL A 39 -1.26 0.39 -8.78
C VAL A 39 0.16 -0.05 -8.45
N ALA A 40 0.30 -1.00 -7.53
CA ALA A 40 1.59 -1.49 -7.03
C ALA A 40 1.68 -3.02 -7.09
N GLY A 41 2.87 -3.53 -7.42
CA GLY A 41 3.18 -4.95 -7.48
C GLY A 41 3.75 -5.38 -8.84
N PRO A 42 3.74 -6.68 -9.15
CA PRO A 42 3.17 -7.79 -8.37
C PRO A 42 3.86 -8.00 -7.00
N PHE A 43 3.14 -8.60 -6.06
CA PHE A 43 3.64 -8.97 -4.73
C PHE A 43 3.52 -10.48 -4.54
N GLY A 44 4.40 -11.06 -3.71
CA GLY A 44 4.48 -12.50 -3.51
C GLY A 44 5.60 -13.16 -4.30
N SER A 45 5.62 -14.49 -4.28
CA SER A 45 6.49 -15.30 -5.15
C SER A 45 5.90 -15.38 -6.56
N GLY A 46 6.56 -16.11 -7.47
CA GLY A 46 6.00 -16.38 -8.80
C GLY A 46 4.62 -17.07 -8.78
N SER A 47 4.24 -17.68 -7.66
CA SER A 47 2.92 -18.30 -7.42
C SER A 47 1.92 -17.38 -6.72
N GLY A 48 2.25 -16.11 -6.48
CA GLY A 48 1.40 -15.15 -5.77
C GLY A 48 1.67 -15.07 -4.26
N LEU A 49 0.71 -14.54 -3.52
CA LEU A 49 0.76 -14.46 -2.06
C LEU A 49 0.20 -15.77 -1.46
N PRO A 50 0.91 -16.41 -0.52
CA PRO A 50 0.35 -17.53 0.24
C PRO A 50 -0.93 -17.17 1.00
N ASP A 51 -1.68 -18.17 1.46
CA ASP A 51 -2.82 -17.90 2.33
C ASP A 51 -2.38 -17.32 3.68
N GLY A 52 -3.21 -16.46 4.25
CA GLY A 52 -3.05 -15.91 5.59
C GLY A 52 -3.28 -14.40 5.70
N GLY A 53 -2.99 -13.88 6.89
CA GLY A 53 -3.13 -12.46 7.23
C GLY A 53 -1.96 -11.61 6.74
N TYR A 54 -2.29 -10.43 6.24
CA TYR A 54 -1.37 -9.45 5.70
C TYR A 54 -1.68 -8.06 6.23
N ILE A 55 -0.65 -7.26 6.47
CA ILE A 55 -0.76 -5.82 6.67
C ILE A 55 -0.19 -5.14 5.43
N VAL A 56 -1.00 -4.33 4.77
CA VAL A 56 -0.56 -3.46 3.68
C VAL A 56 -0.30 -2.08 4.25
N HIS A 57 0.91 -1.56 4.06
CA HIS A 57 1.27 -0.18 4.34
C HIS A 57 1.42 0.58 3.02
N VAL A 58 0.85 1.77 2.96
CA VAL A 58 1.03 2.71 1.86
C VAL A 58 1.62 3.98 2.43
N GLN A 59 2.77 4.40 1.90
CA GLN A 59 3.50 5.53 2.42
C GLN A 59 3.83 6.49 1.28
N LEU A 60 3.56 7.77 1.47
CA LEU A 60 4.07 8.80 0.59
C LEU A 60 5.60 8.84 0.73
N SER A 61 6.32 8.79 -0.40
CA SER A 61 7.77 8.97 -0.38
C SER A 61 8.11 10.37 0.13
N GLU A 62 9.27 10.54 0.76
CA GLU A 62 9.68 11.81 1.35
C GLU A 62 9.50 12.98 0.38
N ALA A 63 9.00 14.10 0.87
CA ALA A 63 8.67 15.25 0.02
C ALA A 63 9.87 15.72 -0.82
N SER A 64 11.08 15.69 -0.26
CA SER A 64 12.33 16.07 -0.91
C SER A 64 12.68 15.23 -2.15
N VAL A 65 12.19 13.98 -2.24
CA VAL A 65 12.45 13.09 -3.39
C VAL A 65 11.28 13.03 -4.37
N GLN A 66 10.17 13.71 -4.07
CA GLN A 66 9.04 13.79 -4.98
C GLN A 66 9.39 14.61 -6.24
N PRO A 67 8.67 14.43 -7.36
CA PRO A 67 8.79 15.34 -8.50
C PRO A 67 8.49 16.80 -8.11
N GLN A 68 9.10 17.76 -8.79
CA GLN A 68 8.93 19.20 -8.50
C GLN A 68 7.45 19.65 -8.52
N THR A 69 6.66 19.09 -9.43
CA THR A 69 5.22 19.37 -9.53
C THR A 69 4.46 18.94 -8.28
N VAL A 70 4.87 17.82 -7.67
CA VAL A 70 4.29 17.31 -6.42
C VAL A 70 4.77 18.15 -5.24
N GLN A 71 6.08 18.47 -5.18
CA GLN A 71 6.66 19.34 -4.15
C GLN A 71 5.98 20.71 -4.10
N ALA A 72 5.62 21.28 -5.25
CA ALA A 72 4.90 22.56 -5.31
C ALA A 72 3.52 22.50 -4.62
N VAL A 73 2.90 21.32 -4.55
CA VAL A 73 1.60 21.11 -3.89
C VAL A 73 1.80 20.76 -2.41
N ILE A 74 2.64 19.76 -2.11
CA ILE A 74 2.77 19.24 -0.74
C ILE A 74 3.79 20.01 0.12
N GLY A 75 4.60 20.87 -0.49
CA GLY A 75 5.72 21.56 0.15
C GLY A 75 7.01 20.74 0.12
N ASN A 76 8.17 21.40 0.24
CA ASN A 76 9.49 20.76 0.11
C ASN A 76 9.80 19.77 1.25
N ARG A 77 9.11 19.92 2.38
CA ARG A 77 9.18 19.05 3.56
C ARG A 77 7.80 18.48 3.91
N GLY A 78 6.85 18.48 2.98
CA GLY A 78 5.49 18.02 3.25
C GLY A 78 4.70 18.96 4.17
N GLU A 79 5.10 20.23 4.30
CA GLU A 79 4.47 21.22 5.18
C GLU A 79 2.98 21.47 4.87
N ASN A 80 2.54 21.22 3.63
CA ASN A 80 1.15 21.37 3.22
C ASN A 80 0.34 20.07 3.35
N LEU A 81 0.97 18.97 3.79
CA LEU A 81 0.23 17.75 4.13
C LEU A 81 -0.59 17.99 5.39
N ALA A 82 -1.87 17.65 5.33
CA ALA A 82 -2.80 17.73 6.45
C ALA A 82 -3.70 16.50 6.51
N GLY A 83 -4.26 16.24 7.69
CA GLY A 83 -5.18 15.13 7.95
C GLY A 83 -4.59 14.04 8.85
N GLU A 84 -5.44 13.07 9.19
CA GLU A 84 -5.16 12.06 10.23
C GLU A 84 -4.06 11.06 9.83
N LEU A 85 -3.80 10.91 8.54
CA LEU A 85 -2.78 10.00 8.01
C LEU A 85 -1.38 10.64 7.99
N VAL A 86 -1.28 11.93 8.30
CA VAL A 86 -0.01 12.68 8.27
C VAL A 86 0.72 12.48 9.60
N SER A 87 2.00 12.12 9.51
CA SER A 87 2.88 11.97 10.66
C SER A 87 4.24 12.60 10.37
N GLN A 88 4.96 12.99 11.43
CA GLN A 88 6.33 13.45 11.29
C GLN A 88 7.25 12.29 10.92
N SER A 89 8.07 12.48 9.88
CA SER A 89 9.09 11.51 9.49
C SER A 89 10.10 11.34 10.63
N ARG A 90 10.44 10.08 10.94
CA ARG A 90 11.34 9.71 12.06
C ARG A 90 12.75 10.31 11.96
N HIS A 91 13.14 10.78 10.78
CA HIS A 91 14.48 11.33 10.52
C HIS A 91 14.54 12.86 10.52
N GLY A 92 13.47 13.56 10.95
CA GLY A 92 13.43 15.03 10.92
C GLY A 92 13.33 15.63 9.51
N LEU A 93 13.01 14.80 8.51
CA LEU A 93 12.99 15.15 7.09
C LEU A 93 11.65 15.75 6.62
N GLY A 94 10.76 16.11 7.55
CA GLY A 94 9.45 16.69 7.25
C GLY A 94 8.28 15.77 7.56
N GLN A 95 7.11 16.08 7.00
CA GLN A 95 5.88 15.32 7.17
C GLN A 95 5.72 14.28 6.06
N VAL A 96 5.13 13.13 6.41
CA VAL A 96 4.79 12.05 5.47
C VAL A 96 3.37 11.55 5.75
N ALA A 97 2.68 11.08 4.71
CA ALA A 97 1.40 10.40 4.87
C ALA A 97 1.61 8.88 4.91
N THR A 98 1.04 8.19 5.90
CA THR A 98 1.08 6.73 6.02
C THR A 98 -0.32 6.19 6.27
N TYR A 99 -0.71 5.21 5.48
CA TYR A 99 -1.93 4.42 5.64
C TYR A 99 -1.58 2.95 5.84
N SER A 100 -2.35 2.24 6.66
CA SER A 100 -2.20 0.79 6.78
C SER A 100 -3.53 0.09 6.98
N ARG A 101 -3.69 -1.08 6.35
CA ARG A 101 -4.90 -1.90 6.50
C ARG A 101 -4.55 -3.39 6.48
N ARG A 102 -5.32 -4.17 7.25
CA ARG A 102 -5.22 -5.63 7.28
C ARG A 102 -6.07 -6.26 6.18
N PHE A 103 -5.54 -7.33 5.59
CA PHE A 103 -6.17 -8.14 4.56
C PHE A 103 -5.95 -9.62 4.84
N LEU A 104 -6.87 -10.46 4.38
CA LEU A 104 -6.79 -11.90 4.50
C LEU A 104 -6.87 -12.50 3.10
N VAL A 105 -5.87 -13.29 2.73
CA VAL A 105 -5.79 -13.98 1.43
C VAL A 105 -6.04 -15.46 1.65
N GLY A 106 -6.84 -16.09 0.77
CA GLY A 106 -7.11 -17.52 0.80
C GLY A 106 -8.37 -17.96 1.56
N GLU A 107 -9.19 -17.04 2.06
CA GLU A 107 -10.53 -17.38 2.57
C GLU A 107 -11.55 -17.47 1.43
N GLU A 108 -11.48 -18.52 0.61
CA GLU A 108 -12.70 -19.03 0.00
C GLU A 108 -13.44 -19.87 1.05
N PRO A 109 -14.74 -19.67 1.29
CA PRO A 109 -15.52 -20.65 2.03
C PRO A 109 -15.41 -21.95 1.25
N ARG A 110 -14.84 -23.00 1.86
CA ARG A 110 -14.91 -24.35 1.32
C ARG A 110 -16.38 -24.67 1.11
N ARG A 111 -16.91 -24.52 -0.11
CA ARG A 111 -18.09 -25.26 -0.51
C ARG A 111 -17.64 -26.71 -0.53
N THR A 112 -17.88 -27.40 0.57
CA THR A 112 -17.93 -28.85 0.62
C THR A 112 -18.78 -29.28 -0.57
N ARG A 113 -18.14 -29.81 -1.61
CA ARG A 113 -18.86 -30.55 -2.65
C ARG A 113 -19.19 -31.90 -2.03
N ASP A 114 -20.19 -31.88 -1.16
CA ASP A 114 -20.86 -33.07 -0.68
C ASP A 114 -21.73 -33.55 -1.86
N GLN A 115 -21.09 -34.26 -2.79
CA GLN A 115 -21.79 -35.21 -3.64
C GLN A 115 -21.71 -36.55 -2.92
N VAL A 116 -22.69 -36.79 -2.06
CA VAL A 116 -23.06 -38.15 -1.66
C VAL A 116 -24.25 -38.55 -2.53
N GLU A 117 -23.97 -39.25 -3.62
CA GLU A 117 -24.98 -40.09 -4.25
C GLU A 117 -25.20 -41.30 -3.32
N VAL A 118 -26.42 -41.44 -2.81
CA VAL A 118 -26.90 -42.69 -2.22
C VAL A 118 -27.88 -43.31 -3.20
N HIS A 119 -27.54 -44.51 -3.68
CA HIS A 119 -28.38 -45.38 -4.51
C HIS A 119 -29.42 -46.11 -3.66
#